data_AF-A0A5E6SXN9-F1
#
_entry.id   AF-A0A5E6SXN9-F1
#
_cell.length_a   1.000
_cell.length_b   1.000
_cell.length_c   1.000
_cell.angle_alpha   90.00
_cell.angle_beta   90.00
_cell.angle_gamma   90.00
#
_symmetry.space_group_name_H-M   'P 1'
#
loop_
_entity.id
_entity.type
_entity.pdbx_description
1 polymer ?
#
loop_
_entity_poly.entity_id
_entity_poly.type
_entity_poly.pdbx_seq_one_letter_code
_entity_poly.pdbx_strand_id
1 'polypeptide(L)'
;MGLQISASGDVSYKVEDDEYRLDSSDLTEGEWVLNAPAQYKEDDEEWNVTLSAHTDHGTFTWLLNVTIGVNGSDVQDAWRTDPEGVSEVEDCMSFELQHIPDAATW
;
A
#
# COMPACT_ATOMS: atom_id res chain seq x y z
N MET A 1 1.48 -8.17 18.11
CA MET A 1 0.45 -8.11 17.06
C MET A 1 1.09 -7.43 15.89
N GLY A 2 1.18 -8.12 14.76
CA GLY A 2 1.70 -7.52 13.52
C GLY A 2 0.57 -6.79 12.79
N LEU A 3 0.91 -5.69 12.13
CA LEU A 3 0.05 -5.06 11.13
C LEU A 3 0.66 -5.32 9.76
N GLN A 4 -0.19 -5.60 8.78
CA GLN A 4 0.23 -5.77 7.39
C GLN A 4 -0.84 -5.17 6.48
N ILE A 5 -0.43 -4.61 5.36
CA ILE A 5 -1.32 -4.27 4.27
C ILE A 5 -1.60 -5.50 3.41
N SER A 6 -2.89 -5.82 3.26
CA SER A 6 -3.36 -6.74 2.25
C SER A 6 -3.75 -5.94 1.02
N ALA A 7 -3.04 -6.14 -0.08
CA ALA A 7 -3.41 -5.62 -1.38
C ALA A 7 -4.21 -6.66 -2.18
N SER A 8 -5.14 -6.20 -3.00
CA SER A 8 -5.87 -7.03 -3.97
C SER A 8 -6.16 -6.25 -5.24
N GLY A 9 -6.36 -6.97 -6.34
CA GLY A 9 -6.59 -6.37 -7.65
C GLY A 9 -5.34 -6.32 -8.51
N ASP A 10 -5.38 -5.47 -9.52
CA ASP A 10 -4.34 -5.35 -10.53
C ASP A 10 -4.29 -3.97 -11.15
N VAL A 11 -3.19 -3.69 -11.84
CA VAL A 11 -3.00 -2.51 -12.68
C VAL A 11 -2.73 -2.96 -14.09
N SER A 12 -3.49 -2.40 -15.04
CA SER A 12 -3.21 -2.55 -16.47
C SER A 12 -2.61 -1.25 -16.99
N TYR A 13 -1.54 -1.34 -17.78
CA TYR A 13 -0.83 -0.16 -18.29
C TYR A 13 -0.19 -0.43 -19.65
N LYS A 14 0.12 0.64 -20.39
CA LYS A 14 0.80 0.56 -21.68
C LYS A 14 2.16 1.22 -21.68
N VAL A 15 3.07 0.63 -22.45
CA VAL A 15 4.35 1.24 -22.84
C VAL A 15 4.45 1.13 -24.35
N GLU A 16 4.59 2.27 -25.01
CA GLU A 16 4.49 2.38 -26.48
C GLU A 16 3.15 1.82 -27.00
N ASP A 17 3.16 0.69 -27.70
CA ASP A 17 1.97 0.03 -28.26
C ASP A 17 1.62 -1.29 -27.56
N ASP A 18 2.41 -1.71 -26.56
CA ASP A 18 2.24 -2.98 -25.84
C ASP A 18 1.54 -2.77 -24.49
N GLU A 19 0.66 -3.71 -24.14
CA GLU A 19 -0.11 -3.73 -22.89
C GLU A 19 0.47 -4.72 -21.89
N TYR A 20 0.54 -4.28 -20.63
CA TYR A 20 1.11 -5.02 -19.51
C TYR A 20 0.16 -5.01 -18.32
N ARG A 21 0.34 -5.99 -17.44
CA ARG A 21 -0.44 -6.13 -16.22
C ARG A 21 0.47 -6.40 -15.04
N LEU A 22 0.16 -5.76 -13.92
CA LEU A 22 0.80 -5.93 -12.63
C LEU A 22 -0.24 -6.46 -11.64
N ASP A 23 0.08 -7.54 -10.92
CA ASP A 23 -0.82 -8.10 -9.93
C ASP A 23 -0.49 -7.56 -8.52
N SER A 24 -1.50 -7.46 -7.65
CA SER A 24 -1.30 -7.10 -6.24
C SER A 24 -0.26 -7.96 -5.50
N SER A 25 -0.07 -9.22 -5.92
CA SER A 25 0.95 -10.11 -5.35
C SER A 25 2.39 -9.73 -5.68
N ASP A 26 2.61 -8.89 -6.70
CA ASP A 26 3.94 -8.36 -7.04
C ASP A 26 4.35 -7.17 -6.16
N LEU A 27 3.44 -6.66 -5.33
CA LEU A 27 3.71 -5.55 -4.42
C LEU A 27 4.59 -6.01 -3.24
N THR A 28 5.64 -5.25 -3.01
CA THR A 28 6.50 -5.37 -1.84
C THR A 28 6.17 -4.24 -0.86
N GLU A 29 5.83 -4.60 0.38
CA GLU A 29 5.61 -3.64 1.47
C GLU A 29 6.96 -3.08 1.96
N GLY A 30 7.02 -1.76 2.06
CA GLY A 30 8.16 -1.01 2.58
C GLY A 30 8.11 -0.76 4.08
N GLU A 31 8.90 0.21 4.53
CA GLU A 31 8.93 0.60 5.95
C GLU A 31 7.66 1.38 6.36
N TRP A 32 7.19 1.12 7.57
CA TRP A 32 6.14 1.87 8.24
C TRP A 32 6.73 3.11 8.91
N VAL A 33 6.28 4.28 8.47
CA VAL A 33 6.76 5.57 8.97
C VAL A 33 5.65 6.25 9.76
N LEU A 34 5.91 6.51 11.04
CA LEU A 34 4.99 7.30 11.87
C LEU A 34 5.05 8.77 11.44
N ASN A 35 3.92 9.31 10.96
CA ASN A 35 3.79 10.72 10.60
C ASN A 35 3.39 11.57 11.81
N ALA A 36 2.35 11.13 12.52
CA ALA A 36 1.80 11.86 13.65
C ALA A 36 1.49 10.88 14.79
N PRO A 37 2.15 11.04 15.95
CA PRO A 37 1.80 10.26 17.13
C PRO A 37 0.46 10.74 17.71
N ALA A 38 -0.29 9.80 18.29
CA ALA A 38 -1.49 10.10 19.07
C ALA A 38 -1.16 11.13 20.16
N GLN A 39 -1.91 12.23 20.22
CA GLN A 39 -1.70 13.30 21.20
C GLN A 39 -2.46 13.02 22.50
N TYR A 40 -3.61 12.35 22.39
CA TYR A 40 -4.45 11.92 23.51
C TYR A 40 -4.67 10.41 23.50
N LYS A 41 -5.11 9.87 24.63
CA LYS A 41 -5.26 8.41 24.87
C LYS A 41 -6.19 7.69 23.89
N GLU A 42 -7.07 8.45 23.23
CA GLU A 42 -8.10 7.93 22.32
C GLU A 42 -7.90 8.44 20.89
N ASP A 43 -6.80 9.15 20.62
CA ASP A 43 -6.46 9.58 19.27
C ASP A 43 -5.85 8.42 18.49
N ASP A 44 -6.03 8.49 17.18
CA ASP A 44 -5.39 7.58 16.24
C ASP A 44 -3.98 8.08 15.94
N GLU A 45 -3.06 7.15 15.75
CA GLU A 45 -1.75 7.43 15.17
C GLU A 45 -1.87 7.46 13.64
N GLU A 46 -1.20 8.41 13.00
CA GLU A 46 -1.12 8.48 11.55
C GLU A 46 0.21 7.90 11.08
N TRP A 47 0.12 6.88 10.23
CA TRP A 47 1.23 6.16 9.66
C TRP A 47 1.20 6.25 8.14
N ASN A 48 2.39 6.22 7.54
CA ASN A 48 2.55 6.03 6.12
C ASN A 48 3.25 4.70 5.86
N VAL A 49 2.77 3.98 4.87
CA VAL A 49 3.42 2.78 4.35
C VAL A 49 3.52 2.89 2.83
N THR A 50 4.67 2.50 2.30
CA THR A 50 4.91 2.51 0.86
C THR A 50 4.84 1.09 0.34
N LEU A 51 4.02 0.82 -0.68
CA LEU A 51 4.09 -0.42 -1.46
C LEU A 51 4.73 -0.14 -2.81
N SER A 52 5.54 -1.06 -3.30
CA SER A 52 6.20 -0.90 -4.60
C SER A 52 6.19 -2.18 -5.41
N ALA A 53 6.02 -2.02 -6.72
CA ALA A 53 6.16 -3.08 -7.69
C ALA A 53 7.23 -2.70 -8.71
N HIS A 54 8.23 -3.56 -8.86
CA HIS A 54 9.31 -3.37 -9.81
C HIS A 54 9.00 -4.14 -11.09
N THR A 55 8.87 -3.44 -12.21
CA THR A 55 8.70 -4.01 -13.55
C THR A 55 9.92 -3.68 -14.41
N ASP A 56 10.02 -4.28 -15.59
CA ASP A 56 11.09 -3.95 -16.54
C ASP A 56 11.01 -2.49 -17.04
N HIS A 57 9.86 -1.83 -16.82
CA HIS A 57 9.51 -0.51 -17.32
C HIS A 57 9.60 0.57 -16.24
N GLY A 58 9.98 0.19 -15.02
CA GLY A 58 10.16 1.11 -13.90
C GLY A 58 9.52 0.58 -12.63
N THR A 59 9.29 1.48 -11.67
CA THR A 59 8.68 1.12 -10.38
C THR A 59 7.38 1.88 -10.22
N PHE A 60 6.29 1.12 -9.99
CA PHE A 60 5.05 1.69 -9.49
C PHE A 60 5.13 1.76 -7.97
N THR A 61 4.67 2.88 -7.40
CA THR A 61 4.72 3.10 -5.96
C THR A 61 3.37 3.58 -5.46
N TRP A 62 2.88 2.99 -4.38
CA TRP A 62 1.70 3.44 -3.64
C TRP A 62 2.15 3.94 -2.27
N LEU A 63 1.83 5.19 -1.96
CA LEU A 63 1.92 5.73 -0.61
C LEU A 63 0.54 5.62 0.04
N LEU A 64 0.42 4.78 1.06
CA LEU A 64 -0.81 4.67 1.84
C LEU A 64 -0.69 5.49 3.11
N ASN A 65 -1.75 6.23 3.43
CA ASN A 65 -1.95 6.80 4.75
C ASN A 65 -2.89 5.90 5.56
N VAL A 66 -2.47 5.59 6.78
CA VAL A 66 -3.13 4.62 7.64
C VAL A 66 -3.34 5.24 9.01
N THR A 67 -4.55 5.12 9.55
CA THR A 67 -4.83 5.47 10.94
C THR A 67 -4.88 4.22 11.80
N ILE A 68 -4.22 4.25 12.96
CA ILE A 68 -4.20 3.15 13.91
C ILE A 68 -4.61 3.69 15.27
N GLY A 69 -5.79 3.29 15.73
CA GLY A 69 -6.39 3.78 16.96
C GLY A 69 -6.89 2.68 17.88
N VAL A 70 -7.37 3.10 19.04
CA VAL A 70 -7.97 2.19 20.03
C VAL A 70 -9.30 1.58 19.56
N ASN A 71 -9.98 2.25 18.62
CA ASN A 71 -11.30 1.85 18.13
C ASN A 71 -11.25 1.09 16.79
N GLY A 72 -10.07 0.95 16.21
CA GLY A 72 -9.89 0.32 14.91
C GLY A 72 -8.73 0.94 14.16
N SER A 73 -8.56 0.49 12.94
CA SER A 73 -7.50 0.95 12.07
C SER A 73 -7.93 0.82 10.62
N ASP A 74 -7.57 1.78 9.79
CA ASP A 74 -8.13 1.91 8.44
C ASP A 74 -7.12 2.58 7.49
N VAL A 75 -7.22 2.25 6.21
CA VAL A 75 -6.45 2.93 5.15
C VAL A 75 -7.26 4.15 4.71
N GLN A 76 -6.79 5.34 5.07
CA GLN A 76 -7.49 6.59 4.78
C GLN A 76 -7.38 6.97 3.31
N ASP A 77 -6.17 6.87 2.76
CA ASP A 77 -5.85 7.33 1.43
C ASP A 77 -4.74 6.47 0.80
N ALA A 78 -4.74 6.42 -0.54
CA ALA A 78 -3.74 5.76 -1.34
C ALA A 78 -3.35 6.64 -2.53
N TRP A 79 -2.09 7.04 -2.62
CA TRP A 79 -1.56 7.80 -3.76
C TRP A 79 -0.59 6.96 -4.55
N ARG A 80 -0.87 6.80 -5.85
CA ARG A 80 0.02 6.09 -6.77
C ARG A 80 0.94 7.06 -7.51
N THR A 81 2.19 6.64 -7.69
CA THR A 81 3.16 7.23 -8.59
C THR A 81 3.53 6.21 -9.66
N ASP A 82 3.38 6.62 -10.92
CA ASP A 82 3.65 5.80 -12.09
C ASP A 82 5.08 6.04 -12.60
N PRO A 83 5.77 5.03 -13.15
CA PRO A 83 7.08 5.23 -13.76
C PRO A 83 6.99 6.04 -15.06
N GLU A 84 8.07 6.76 -15.39
CA GLU A 84 8.12 7.56 -16.61
C GLU A 84 7.99 6.69 -17.86
N GLY A 85 7.22 7.17 -18.85
CA GLY A 85 7.02 6.45 -20.12
C GLY A 85 5.85 5.46 -20.13
N VAL A 86 5.20 5.23 -18.99
CA VAL A 86 3.93 4.48 -18.91
C VAL A 86 2.74 5.40 -19.23
N SER A 87 1.72 4.83 -19.88
CA SER A 87 0.48 5.52 -20.22
C SER A 87 -0.75 4.60 -20.10
N GLU A 88 -1.95 5.18 -20.24
CA GLU A 88 -3.24 4.47 -20.18
C GLU A 88 -3.37 3.54 -18.95
N VAL A 89 -2.98 4.03 -17.78
CA VAL A 89 -2.96 3.22 -16.56
C VAL A 89 -4.36 3.10 -15.97
N GLU A 90 -4.90 1.89 -15.95
CA GLU A 90 -6.12 1.52 -15.25
C GLU A 90 -5.77 0.87 -13.90
N ASP A 91 -6.15 1.52 -12.79
CA ASP A 91 -5.96 0.99 -11.43
C ASP A 91 -7.21 0.30 -10.92
N CYS A 92 -7.09 -0.97 -10.56
CA CYS A 92 -8.10 -1.68 -9.79
C CYS A 92 -7.57 -2.16 -8.44
N MET A 93 -6.44 -1.62 -7.96
CA MET A 93 -5.88 -1.96 -6.65
C MET A 93 -6.79 -1.51 -5.51
N SER A 94 -6.88 -2.35 -4.49
CA SER A 94 -7.56 -2.09 -3.22
C SER A 94 -6.66 -2.51 -2.07
N PHE A 95 -6.61 -1.69 -1.02
CA PHE A 95 -5.73 -1.89 0.13
C PHE A 95 -6.55 -1.96 1.42
N GLU A 96 -6.29 -2.98 2.22
CA GLU A 96 -6.93 -3.17 3.52
C GLU A 96 -5.87 -3.43 4.57
N LEU A 97 -6.07 -2.87 5.77
CA LEU A 97 -5.21 -3.14 6.91
C LEU A 97 -5.64 -4.43 7.60
N GLN A 98 -4.72 -5.37 7.78
CA GLN A 98 -4.97 -6.63 8.48
C GLN A 98 -4.19 -6.74 9.78
N HIS A 99 -4.88 -7.22 10.81
CA HIS A 99 -4.27 -7.62 12.08
C HIS A 99 -3.78 -9.05 11.98
N ILE A 100 -2.47 -9.25 12.06
CA ILE A 100 -1.87 -10.57 12.12
C ILE A 100 -1.72 -10.93 13.60
N PRO A 101 -2.33 -12.04 14.06
CA PRO A 101 -2.07 -12.53 15.41
C PRO A 101 -0.56 -12.78 15.54
N ASP A 102 0.05 -12.38 16.66
CA ASP A 102 1.44 -12.73 16.92
C ASP A 102 1.57 -14.23 16.70
N ALA A 103 2.52 -14.64 15.85
CA ALA A 103 2.87 -16.04 15.73
C ALA A 103 3.19 -16.52 17.13
N ALA A 104 2.29 -17.32 17.71
CA ALA A 104 2.49 -17.88 19.03
C ALA A 104 3.83 -18.59 18.98
N THR A 105 4.83 -18.05 19.67
CA THR A 105 6.06 -18.78 19.97
C THR A 105 5.64 -19.98 20.80
N TRP A 106 5.59 -21.15 20.17
CA TRP A 106 5.38 -22.44 20.82
C TRP A 106 6.65 -22.87 21.57
#